data_AF-A0AAE0RC72-F1
#
_entry.id   AF-A0AAE0RC72-F1
#
_cell.length_a   1.000
_cell.length_b   1.000
_cell.length_c   1.000
_cell.angle_alpha   90.00
_cell.angle_beta   90.00
_cell.angle_gamma   90.00
#
_symmetry.space_group_name_H-M   'P 1'
#
loop_
_entity.id
_entity.type
_entity.pdbx_description
1 polymer ?
#
loop_
_entity_poly.entity_id
_entity_poly.type
_entity_poly.pdbx_seq_one_letter_code
_entity_poly.pdbx_strand_id
1 'polypeptide(L)'
;MFALRIWMQKYRDGQRELHCVFVDLEKAYDRVPREELWYCMRKSGIAEKHVRVVQDIYERSRTVVRCAVGQTEEFKVEVGLHQGSALSPFLFAMVMDQLSEEVRQESPWTMMVEDGIVICSESREQVEVFAGEKRNESQL
;
A
#
# COMPACT_ATOMS: atom_id res chain seq x y z
N MET A 1 14.01 1.70 -7.83
CA MET A 1 14.63 0.81 -8.85
C MET A 1 16.17 0.74 -8.83
N PHE A 2 16.91 1.86 -8.75
CA PHE A 2 18.39 1.82 -8.79
C PHE A 2 19.04 1.08 -7.60
N ALA A 3 18.55 1.31 -6.38
CA ALA A 3 19.07 0.66 -5.18
C ALA A 3 18.90 -0.88 -5.23
N LEU A 4 17.73 -1.36 -5.63
CA LEU A 4 17.46 -2.79 -5.83
C LEU A 4 18.43 -3.41 -6.85
N ARG A 5 18.68 -2.71 -7.97
CA ARG A 5 19.64 -3.16 -9.00
C ARG A 5 21.06 -3.27 -8.46
N ILE A 6 21.54 -2.30 -7.69
CA ILE A 6 22.87 -2.37 -7.04
C ILE A 6 22.93 -3.56 -6.09
N TRP A 7 21.88 -3.76 -5.31
CA TRP A 7 21.80 -4.87 -4.37
C TRP A 7 21.86 -6.24 -5.05
N MET A 8 21.05 -6.45 -6.08
CA MET A 8 21.07 -7.67 -6.88
C MET A 8 22.42 -7.90 -7.54
N GLN A 9 23.06 -6.84 -8.05
CA GLN A 9 24.39 -6.93 -8.66
C GLN A 9 25.45 -7.35 -7.64
N LYS A 10 25.43 -6.78 -6.43
CA LYS A 10 26.37 -7.14 -5.36
C LYS A 10 26.26 -8.63 -4.96
N TYR A 11 25.04 -9.16 -4.88
CA TYR A 11 24.80 -10.58 -4.59
C TYR A 11 25.28 -11.49 -5.73
N ARG A 12 25.02 -11.08 -6.98
CA ARG A 12 25.50 -11.77 -8.18
C ARG A 12 27.03 -11.81 -8.25
N ASP A 13 27.69 -10.69 -8.00
CA ASP A 13 29.17 -10.59 -8.03
C ASP A 13 29.82 -11.43 -6.92
N GLY A 14 29.13 -11.56 -5.78
CA GLY A 14 29.54 -12.43 -4.68
C GLY A 14 29.17 -13.91 -4.84
N GLN A 15 28.57 -14.31 -5.98
CA GLN A 15 28.03 -15.66 -6.22
C GLN A 15 27.08 -16.17 -5.12
N ARG A 16 26.27 -15.27 -4.56
CA ARG A 16 25.24 -15.59 -3.56
C ARG A 16 23.86 -15.57 -4.21
N GLU A 17 23.03 -16.52 -3.82
CA GLU A 17 21.63 -16.55 -4.26
C GLU A 17 20.82 -15.49 -3.52
N LEU A 18 19.98 -14.78 -4.28
CA LEU A 18 19.03 -13.80 -3.78
C LEU A 18 17.72 -14.00 -4.54
N HIS A 19 16.69 -14.39 -3.82
CA HIS A 19 15.33 -14.53 -4.32
C HIS A 19 14.57 -13.26 -3.96
N CYS A 20 13.91 -12.64 -4.93
CA CYS A 20 13.08 -11.47 -4.70
C CYS A 20 11.70 -11.66 -5.34
N VAL A 21 10.66 -11.24 -4.63
CA VAL A 21 9.29 -11.12 -5.13
C VAL A 21 8.86 -9.66 -5.04
N PHE A 22 8.21 -9.20 -6.09
CA PHE A 22 7.55 -7.90 -6.11
C PHE A 22 6.05 -8.10 -6.00
N VAL A 23 5.45 -7.48 -4.98
CA VAL A 23 4.02 -7.44 -4.75
C VAL A 23 3.53 -6.06 -5.19
N ASP A 24 2.77 -6.04 -6.27
CA ASP A 24 2.13 -4.85 -6.81
C ASP A 24 0.76 -4.65 -6.14
N LEU A 25 0.49 -3.48 -5.55
CA LEU A 25 -0.82 -3.19 -4.96
C LEU A 25 -1.73 -2.61 -6.03
N GLU A 26 -2.50 -3.48 -6.68
CA GLU A 26 -3.42 -3.09 -7.75
C GLU A 26 -4.36 -1.96 -7.28
N LYS A 27 -4.30 -0.80 -7.95
CA LYS A 27 -5.11 0.40 -7.63
C LYS A 27 -5.01 0.80 -6.15
N ALA A 28 -3.79 0.87 -5.64
CA ALA A 28 -3.51 1.07 -4.22
C ALA A 28 -4.30 2.22 -3.58
N TYR A 29 -4.43 3.36 -4.28
CA TYR A 29 -5.20 4.50 -3.79
C TYR A 29 -6.70 4.20 -3.72
N ASP A 30 -7.26 3.52 -4.69
CA ASP A 30 -8.71 3.29 -4.80
C ASP A 30 -9.19 2.20 -3.83
N ARG A 31 -8.28 1.38 -3.31
CA ARG A 31 -8.59 0.21 -2.48
C ARG A 31 -8.30 0.36 -0.99
N VAL A 32 -7.76 1.50 -0.53
CA VAL A 32 -7.47 1.71 0.90
C VAL A 32 -8.76 1.64 1.74
N PRO A 33 -8.89 0.69 2.68
CA PRO A 33 -10.03 0.66 3.60
C PRO A 33 -9.99 1.88 4.55
N ARG A 34 -11.13 2.54 4.73
CA ARG A 34 -11.20 3.74 5.59
C ARG A 34 -10.89 3.45 7.05
N GLU A 35 -11.37 2.32 7.56
CA GLU A 35 -11.10 1.91 8.94
C GLU A 35 -9.61 1.69 9.21
N GLU A 36 -8.91 1.06 8.25
CA GLU A 36 -7.46 0.90 8.33
C GLU A 36 -6.74 2.24 8.29
N LEU A 37 -7.20 3.19 7.47
CA LEU A 37 -6.63 4.53 7.47
C LEU A 37 -6.80 5.21 8.84
N TRP A 38 -7.98 5.13 9.46
CA TRP A 38 -8.21 5.72 10.80
C TRP A 38 -7.33 5.06 11.85
N TYR A 39 -7.19 3.74 11.78
CA TYR A 39 -6.29 3.00 12.67
C TYR A 39 -4.83 3.44 12.50
N CYS A 40 -4.33 3.50 11.26
CA CYS A 40 -2.97 3.93 10.95
C CYS A 40 -2.70 5.34 11.48
N MET A 41 -3.61 6.29 11.23
CA MET A 41 -3.46 7.66 11.74
C MET A 41 -3.33 7.71 13.27
N ARG A 42 -4.17 6.94 13.98
CA ARG A 42 -4.12 6.87 15.45
C ARG A 42 -2.84 6.21 15.94
N LYS A 43 -2.40 5.13 15.30
CA LYS A 43 -1.16 4.42 15.64
C LYS A 43 0.07 5.29 15.41
N SER A 44 0.07 6.13 14.37
CA SER A 44 1.12 7.14 14.12
C SER A 44 1.09 8.32 15.10
N GLY A 45 0.21 8.32 16.11
CA GLY A 45 0.14 9.35 17.15
C GLY A 45 -0.56 10.63 16.74
N ILE A 46 -1.32 10.64 15.63
CA ILE A 46 -2.09 11.81 15.22
C ILE A 46 -3.22 12.04 16.21
N ALA A 47 -3.30 13.26 16.74
CA ALA A 47 -4.35 13.63 17.68
C ALA A 47 -5.75 13.44 17.07
N GLU A 48 -6.68 12.87 17.85
CA GLU A 48 -8.03 12.49 17.42
C GLU A 48 -8.80 13.63 16.75
N LYS A 49 -8.56 14.89 17.15
CA LYS A 49 -9.17 16.06 16.49
C LYS A 49 -8.85 16.13 14.98
N HIS A 50 -7.65 15.75 14.57
CA HIS A 50 -7.26 15.75 13.16
C HIS A 50 -7.79 14.50 12.45
N VAL A 51 -7.82 13.35 13.13
CA VAL A 51 -8.45 12.12 12.61
C VAL A 51 -9.90 12.40 12.23
N ARG A 52 -10.67 13.04 13.13
CA ARG A 52 -12.06 13.45 12.87
C ARG A 52 -12.21 14.39 11.69
N VAL A 53 -11.30 15.36 11.53
CA VAL A 53 -11.32 16.27 10.37
C VAL A 53 -11.13 15.48 9.07
N VAL A 54 -10.23 14.50 9.04
CA VAL A 54 -10.05 13.65 7.86
C VAL A 54 -11.27 12.76 7.65
N GLN A 55 -11.83 12.14 8.70
CA GLN A 55 -13.09 11.38 8.62
C GLN A 55 -14.22 12.21 7.99
N ASP A 56 -14.42 13.43 8.48
CA ASP A 56 -15.44 14.36 7.95
C ASP A 56 -15.23 14.67 6.46
N ILE A 57 -13.97 14.82 6.00
CA ILE A 57 -13.64 15.05 4.58
C ILE A 57 -14.07 13.85 3.71
N TYR A 58 -13.92 12.63 4.21
CA TYR A 58 -14.23 11.40 3.45
C TYR A 58 -15.71 10.99 3.56
N GLU A 59 -16.37 11.20 4.69
CA GLU A 59 -17.77 10.82 4.90
C GLU A 59 -18.77 11.74 4.19
N ARG A 60 -18.43 13.04 4.08
CA ARG A 60 -19.29 14.04 3.42
C ARG A 60 -19.04 14.16 1.92
N SER A 61 -18.05 13.44 1.40
CA SER A 61 -17.70 13.47 -0.01
C SER A 61 -18.73 12.70 -0.85
N ARG A 62 -19.25 13.36 -1.89
CA ARG A 62 -20.05 12.75 -2.95
C ARG A 62 -19.35 12.99 -4.28
N THR A 63 -19.44 12.02 -5.18
CA THR A 63 -18.78 12.06 -6.47
C THR A 63 -19.79 11.93 -7.59
N VAL A 64 -19.51 12.63 -8.68
CA VAL A 64 -20.17 12.49 -9.98
C VAL A 64 -19.12 12.18 -11.02
N VAL A 65 -19.43 11.32 -11.97
CA VAL A 65 -18.55 11.03 -13.10
C VAL A 65 -19.09 11.75 -14.33
N ARG A 66 -18.23 12.52 -15.01
CA ARG A 66 -18.57 13.19 -16.26
C ARG A 66 -18.13 12.33 -17.44
N CYS A 67 -19.08 11.91 -18.26
CA CYS A 67 -18.88 11.10 -19.46
C CYS A 67 -19.34 11.87 -20.71
N ALA A 68 -19.04 11.33 -21.90
CA ALA A 68 -19.43 11.94 -23.18
C ALA A 68 -20.96 12.12 -23.34
N VAL A 69 -21.74 11.30 -22.65
CA VAL A 69 -23.22 11.31 -22.69
C VAL A 69 -23.86 12.14 -21.56
N GLY A 70 -23.07 12.75 -20.67
CA GLY A 70 -23.57 13.54 -19.54
C GLY A 70 -22.87 13.23 -18.21
N GLN A 71 -23.44 13.70 -17.11
CA GLN A 71 -22.97 13.40 -15.76
C GLN A 71 -23.78 12.25 -15.15
N THR A 72 -23.15 11.43 -14.32
CA THR A 72 -23.86 10.43 -13.50
C THR A 72 -24.66 11.11 -12.39
N GLU A 73 -25.56 10.36 -11.77
CA GLU A 73 -26.08 10.72 -10.45
C GLU A 73 -24.95 10.78 -9.41
N GLU A 74 -25.16 11.54 -8.34
CA GLU A 74 -24.24 11.59 -7.21
C GLU A 74 -24.25 10.27 -6.45
N PHE A 75 -23.06 9.73 -6.21
CA PHE A 75 -22.87 8.55 -5.36
C PHE A 75 -21.80 8.81 -4.30
N LYS A 76 -21.83 8.02 -3.24
CA LYS A 76 -20.80 8.04 -2.20
C LYS A 76 -19.65 7.15 -2.61
N VAL A 77 -18.43 7.63 -2.41
CA VAL A 77 -17.24 6.80 -2.41
C VAL A 77 -17.09 6.28 -0.99
N GLU A 78 -16.90 4.97 -0.80
CA GLU A 78 -16.81 4.35 0.53
C GLU A 78 -15.43 3.75 0.82
N VAL A 79 -14.60 3.59 -0.22
CA VAL A 79 -13.25 3.03 -0.15
C VAL A 79 -12.28 3.92 -0.91
N GLY A 80 -11.01 3.88 -0.50
CA GLY A 80 -9.93 4.55 -1.18
C GLY A 80 -9.74 6.00 -0.78
N LEU A 81 -8.64 6.55 -1.28
CA LEU A 81 -8.20 7.93 -1.10
C LEU A 81 -8.64 8.78 -2.28
N HIS A 82 -8.91 10.06 -2.06
CA HIS A 82 -9.28 10.96 -3.15
C HIS A 82 -8.08 11.18 -4.09
N GLN A 83 -8.16 10.67 -5.32
CA GLN A 83 -7.12 10.93 -6.32
C GLN A 83 -7.02 12.43 -6.62
N GLY A 84 -5.79 12.95 -6.72
CA GLY A 84 -5.51 14.38 -6.94
C GLY A 84 -5.61 15.27 -5.68
N SER A 85 -5.99 14.73 -4.52
CA SER A 85 -5.90 15.45 -3.26
C SER A 85 -4.45 15.54 -2.79
N ALA A 86 -4.03 16.73 -2.34
CA ALA A 86 -2.71 16.95 -1.76
C ALA A 86 -2.49 16.18 -0.44
N LEU A 87 -3.55 15.78 0.24
CA LEU A 87 -3.49 15.02 1.48
C LEU A 87 -3.31 13.51 1.25
N SER A 88 -3.83 12.99 0.12
CA SER A 88 -3.83 11.56 -0.16
C SER A 88 -2.44 10.91 -0.16
N PRO A 89 -1.37 11.52 -0.70
CA PRO A 89 -0.03 10.95 -0.61
C PRO A 89 0.46 10.73 0.82
N PHE A 90 0.15 11.66 1.74
CA PHE A 90 0.52 11.53 3.15
C PHE A 90 -0.29 10.43 3.85
N LEU A 91 -1.60 10.36 3.58
CA LEU A 91 -2.47 9.30 4.10
C LEU A 91 -2.03 7.92 3.61
N PHE A 92 -1.68 7.82 2.33
CA PHE A 92 -1.17 6.60 1.73
C PHE A 92 0.16 6.17 2.36
N ALA A 93 1.09 7.10 2.57
CA ALA A 93 2.37 6.81 3.20
C ALA A 93 2.21 6.21 4.62
N MET A 94 1.25 6.69 5.42
CA MET A 94 0.97 6.12 6.74
C MET A 94 0.45 4.67 6.67
N VAL A 95 -0.42 4.38 5.71
CA VAL A 95 -0.92 3.01 5.48
C VAL A 95 0.21 2.11 5.01
N MET A 96 1.06 2.59 4.10
CA MET A 96 2.22 1.83 3.61
C MET A 96 3.28 1.58 4.69
N ASP A 97 3.49 2.53 5.59
CA ASP A 97 4.38 2.37 6.74
C ASP A 97 3.88 1.26 7.66
N GLN A 98 2.57 1.25 7.95
CA GLN A 98 1.93 0.19 8.73
C GLN A 98 2.05 -1.18 8.06
N LEU A 99 1.73 -1.28 6.78
CA LEU A 99 1.87 -2.51 6.00
C LEU A 99 3.32 -2.99 6.00
N SER A 100 4.28 -2.06 5.89
CA SER A 100 5.70 -2.41 5.90
C SER A 100 6.17 -2.96 7.24
N GLU A 101 5.64 -2.47 8.36
CA GLU A 101 5.94 -3.04 9.68
C GLU A 101 5.43 -4.48 9.81
N GLU A 102 4.22 -4.75 9.33
CA GLU A 102 3.62 -6.10 9.36
C GLU A 102 4.42 -7.06 8.47
N VAL A 103 4.74 -6.65 7.25
CA VAL A 103 5.53 -7.47 6.32
C VAL A 103 6.96 -7.70 6.80
N ARG A 104 7.58 -6.72 7.47
CA ARG A 104 8.95 -6.88 8.03
C ARG A 104 9.02 -7.90 9.16
N GLN A 105 7.94 -8.13 9.89
CA GLN A 105 7.92 -9.18 10.92
C GLN A 105 8.02 -10.58 10.29
N GLU A 106 7.65 -10.72 9.01
CA GLU A 106 7.56 -12.01 8.32
C GLU A 106 8.72 -12.31 7.35
N SER A 107 9.50 -11.31 6.89
CA SER A 107 10.47 -11.53 5.80
C SER A 107 11.85 -10.85 5.93
N PRO A 108 12.94 -11.44 5.37
CA PRO A 108 14.30 -10.99 5.68
C PRO A 108 14.71 -9.62 5.12
N TRP A 109 14.20 -9.14 3.99
CA TRP A 109 14.49 -7.79 3.50
C TRP A 109 13.30 -7.20 2.76
N THR A 110 12.72 -6.12 3.28
CA THR A 110 11.53 -5.46 2.71
C THR A 110 11.85 -4.05 2.23
N MET A 111 11.53 -3.73 0.98
CA MET A 111 11.71 -2.41 0.36
C MET A 111 10.40 -1.94 -0.28
N MET A 112 9.93 -0.75 0.09
CA MET A 112 8.80 -0.09 -0.59
C MET A 112 9.25 0.54 -1.91
N VAL A 113 8.47 0.36 -2.96
CA VAL A 113 8.69 0.97 -4.27
C VAL A 113 7.34 1.46 -4.81
N GLU A 114 7.18 2.77 -4.93
CA GLU A 114 5.93 3.39 -5.43
C GLU A 114 4.69 2.88 -4.66
N ASP A 115 3.86 2.09 -5.30
CA ASP A 115 2.65 1.43 -4.78
C ASP A 115 2.84 -0.07 -4.57
N GLY A 116 4.08 -0.57 -4.51
CA GLY A 116 4.39 -1.98 -4.31
C GLY A 116 5.45 -2.23 -3.25
N ILE A 117 5.57 -3.50 -2.87
CA ILE A 117 6.54 -3.97 -1.88
C ILE A 117 7.43 -5.02 -2.54
N VAL A 118 8.75 -4.81 -2.46
CA VAL A 118 9.76 -5.79 -2.84
C VAL A 118 10.22 -6.51 -1.59
N ILE A 119 10.21 -7.83 -1.65
CA ILE A 119 10.65 -8.71 -0.58
C ILE A 119 11.77 -9.56 -1.11
N CYS A 120 12.90 -9.62 -0.40
CA CYS A 120 14.04 -10.43 -0.79
C CYS A 120 14.52 -11.32 0.37
N SER A 121 14.92 -12.54 0.04
CA SER A 121 15.60 -13.48 0.95
C SER A 121 16.67 -14.28 0.20
N GLU A 122 17.63 -14.79 0.95
CA GLU A 122 18.58 -15.79 0.46
C GLU A 122 17.97 -17.19 0.40
N SER A 123 16.87 -17.44 1.15
CA SER A 123 16.07 -18.67 1.07
C SER A 123 14.89 -18.50 0.12
N ARG A 124 14.83 -19.38 -0.88
CA ARG A 124 13.70 -19.46 -1.81
C ARG A 124 12.38 -19.77 -1.10
N GLU A 125 12.39 -20.69 -0.15
CA GLU A 125 11.21 -21.17 0.57
C GLU A 125 10.53 -20.04 1.35
N GLN A 126 11.32 -19.16 1.99
CA GLN A 126 10.80 -18.01 2.72
C GLN A 126 10.06 -17.01 1.82
N VAL A 127 10.55 -16.83 0.59
CA VAL A 127 9.90 -15.95 -0.39
C VAL A 127 8.64 -16.61 -0.96
N GLU A 128 8.65 -17.92 -1.16
CA GLU A 128 7.50 -18.68 -1.68
C GLU A 128 6.36 -18.79 -0.67
N VAL A 129 6.65 -18.98 0.62
CA VAL A 129 5.62 -18.96 1.69
C VAL A 129 4.92 -17.61 1.69
N PHE A 130 5.68 -16.51 1.68
CA PHE A 130 5.12 -15.17 1.68
C PHE A 130 4.27 -14.88 0.43
N ALA A 131 4.74 -15.28 -0.75
CA ALA A 131 4.00 -15.12 -2.00
C ALA A 131 2.76 -16.03 -2.09
N GLY A 132 2.79 -17.20 -1.43
CA GLY A 132 1.72 -18.19 -1.40
C GLY A 132 0.58 -17.84 -0.44
N GLU A 133 0.89 -17.31 0.74
CA GLU A 133 -0.11 -16.92 1.74
C GLU A 133 -1.00 -15.77 1.25
N LYS A 134 -0.42 -14.77 0.59
CA LYS A 134 -1.14 -13.58 0.08
C LYS A 134 -2.00 -13.84 -1.17
N ARG A 135 -1.79 -14.95 -1.88
CA ARG A 135 -2.59 -15.33 -3.06
C ARG A 135 -3.96 -15.90 -2.70
N ASN A 136 -4.15 -16.37 -1.46
CA ASN A 136 -5.43 -16.86 -0.96
C ASN A 136 -6.31 -15.76 -0.35
N GLU A 137 -5.72 -14.66 0.15
CA GLU A 137 -6.48 -13.52 0.70
C GLU A 137 -7.09 -12.61 -0.37
N SER A 138 -6.60 -12.69 -1.61
CA SER A 138 -7.08 -11.89 -2.75
C SER A 138 -8.23 -12.53 -3.54
N GLN A 139 -8.80 -13.64 -3.04
CA GLN A 139 -9.99 -14.31 -3.60
C GLN A 139 -11.23 -14.27 -2.67
N LEU A 140 -11.19 -13.50 -1.59
CA LEU A 140 -12.35 -13.26 -0.69
C LEU A 140 -12.82 -11.81 -0.78
#